data_AF-A0A1S8X8V8-F1
#
_entry.id   AF-A0A1S8X8V8-F1
#
_cell.length_a   1.000
_cell.length_b   1.000
_cell.length_c   1.000
_cell.angle_alpha   90.00
_cell.angle_beta   90.00
_cell.angle_gamma   90.00
#
_symmetry.space_group_name_H-M   'P 1'
#
loop_
_entity.id
_entity.type
_entity.pdbx_description
1 polymer ?
#
loop_
_entity_poly.entity_id
_entity_poly.type
_entity_poly.pdbx_seq_one_letter_code
_entity_poly.pdbx_strand_id
1 'polypeptide(L)'
;MHLRFDGHFGFPGGVVDPEDETIVSALNREVAEEMGATRADVAFRDEDFVVVHQCTRSKYLLYFFAKRVTMDQFEYLEQTTLRAEEYGRE
;
A
#
# COMPACT_ATOMS: atom_id res chain seq x y z
N MET A 1 6.52 3.33 5.60
CA MET A 1 7.50 3.53 4.51
C MET A 1 8.36 2.29 4.42
N HIS A 2 8.83 1.94 3.24
CA HIS A 2 9.74 0.81 3.00
C HIS A 2 10.91 1.24 2.10
N LEU A 3 12.01 0.49 2.12
CA LEU A 3 13.10 0.65 1.17
C LEU A 3 12.79 -0.22 -0.05
N ARG A 4 12.57 0.41 -1.20
CA ARG A 4 12.26 -0.27 -2.46
C ARG A 4 13.50 -0.92 -3.07
N PHE A 5 13.30 -1.83 -4.01
CA PHE A 5 14.36 -2.48 -4.79
C PHE A 5 15.29 -1.50 -5.51
N ASP A 6 14.79 -0.29 -5.84
CA ASP A 6 15.54 0.78 -6.52
C ASP A 6 16.38 1.66 -5.56
N GLY A 7 16.40 1.34 -4.26
CA GLY A 7 17.17 2.04 -3.24
C GLY A 7 16.53 3.33 -2.71
N HIS A 8 15.29 3.64 -3.09
CA HIS A 8 14.56 4.80 -2.59
C HIS A 8 13.54 4.42 -1.51
N PHE A 9 13.25 5.36 -0.60
CA PHE A 9 12.14 5.19 0.33
C PHE A 9 10.81 5.48 -0.35
N GLY A 10 9.85 4.56 -0.18
CA GLY A 10 8.50 4.65 -0.71
C GLY A 10 7.43 4.37 0.36
N PHE A 11 6.17 4.50 -0.05
CA PHE A 11 5.03 3.98 0.69
C PHE A 11 4.56 2.68 0.04
N PRO A 12 4.08 1.72 0.85
CA PRO A 12 3.48 0.50 0.34
C PRO A 12 2.29 0.77 -0.60
N GLY A 13 2.15 -0.06 -1.62
CA GLY A 13 1.14 0.02 -2.67
C GLY A 13 1.76 -0.09 -4.07
N GLY A 14 0.90 -0.22 -5.08
CA GLY A 14 1.35 -0.50 -6.44
C GLY A 14 0.42 0.03 -7.52
N VAL A 15 0.41 -0.65 -8.66
CA VAL A 15 -0.36 -0.25 -9.83
C VAL A 15 -1.76 -0.86 -9.75
N VAL A 16 -2.75 -0.10 -10.21
CA VAL A 16 -4.12 -0.61 -10.32
C VAL A 16 -4.22 -1.49 -11.55
N ASP A 17 -4.63 -2.74 -11.36
CA ASP A 17 -4.78 -3.72 -12.44
C ASP A 17 -6.15 -3.59 -13.14
N PRO A 18 -6.29 -4.03 -14.39
CA PRO A 18 -7.57 -4.02 -15.10
C PRO A 18 -8.70 -4.79 -14.40
N GLU A 19 -8.34 -5.80 -13.60
CA GLU A 19 -9.24 -6.63 -12.82
C GLU A 19 -9.70 -5.97 -11.49
N ASP A 20 -9.02 -4.91 -11.04
CA ASP A 20 -9.39 -4.22 -9.82
C ASP A 20 -10.67 -3.39 -10.01
N GLU A 21 -11.69 -3.66 -9.18
CA GLU A 21 -12.97 -2.96 -9.28
C GLU A 21 -12.87 -1.47 -8.89
N THR A 22 -11.95 -1.13 -7.98
CA THR A 22 -11.79 0.22 -7.43
C THR A 22 -10.30 0.52 -7.10
N ILE A 23 -9.96 1.81 -6.95
CA ILE A 23 -8.63 2.23 -6.45
C ILE A 23 -8.36 1.61 -5.06
N VAL A 24 -9.38 1.55 -4.20
CA VAL A 24 -9.24 1.05 -2.82
C VAL A 24 -9.07 -0.47 -2.79
N SER A 25 -9.72 -1.22 -3.68
CA SER A 25 -9.50 -2.66 -3.79
C SER A 25 -8.09 -2.96 -4.27
N ALA A 26 -7.59 -2.23 -5.28
CA ALA A 26 -6.21 -2.34 -5.73
C ALA A 26 -5.22 -2.04 -4.61
N LEU A 27 -5.41 -0.92 -3.89
CA LEU A 27 -4.54 -0.56 -2.76
C LEU A 27 -4.49 -1.66 -1.69
N ASN A 28 -5.64 -2.23 -1.31
CA ASN A 28 -5.68 -3.29 -0.31
C ASN A 28 -5.03 -4.60 -0.82
N ARG A 29 -5.15 -4.92 -2.11
CA ARG A 29 -4.46 -6.05 -2.74
C ARG A 29 -2.94 -5.87 -2.65
N GLU A 30 -2.44 -4.75 -3.16
CA GLU A 30 -1.01 -4.41 -3.16
C GLU A 30 -0.42 -4.38 -1.74
N VAL A 31 -1.11 -3.75 -0.79
CA VAL A 31 -0.66 -3.71 0.62
C VAL A 31 -0.68 -5.11 1.26
N ALA A 32 -1.58 -6.01 0.85
CA ALA A 32 -1.57 -7.39 1.32
C ALA A 32 -0.39 -8.18 0.73
N GLU A 33 -0.05 -7.97 -0.54
CA GLU A 33 1.07 -8.61 -1.24
C GLU A 33 2.43 -8.15 -0.67
N GLU A 34 2.59 -6.84 -0.42
CA GLU A 34 3.84 -6.23 0.08
C GLU A 34 4.02 -6.32 1.60
N MET A 35 2.94 -6.25 2.38
CA MET A 35 3.01 -6.18 3.85
C MET A 35 2.36 -7.37 4.57
N GLY A 36 1.72 -8.29 3.86
CA GLY A 36 0.96 -9.40 4.48
C GLY A 36 -0.28 -8.90 5.27
N ALA A 37 -0.72 -7.67 5.02
CA ALA A 37 -1.71 -6.97 5.82
C ALA A 37 -3.16 -7.32 5.43
N THR A 38 -3.61 -8.53 5.78
CA THR A 38 -4.94 -9.05 5.40
C THR A 38 -6.05 -8.78 6.41
N ARG A 39 -5.73 -8.07 7.50
CA ARG A 39 -6.65 -7.80 8.61
C ARG A 39 -7.65 -6.69 8.25
N ALA A 40 -8.94 -6.97 8.45
CA ALA A 40 -10.03 -6.03 8.11
C ALA A 40 -9.98 -4.69 8.88
N ASP A 41 -9.38 -4.67 10.08
CA ASP A 41 -9.26 -3.47 10.91
C ASP A 41 -8.09 -2.55 10.51
N VAL A 42 -7.22 -3.01 9.61
CA VAL A 42 -6.16 -2.19 8.99
C VAL A 42 -6.38 -1.94 7.50
N ALA A 43 -7.44 -2.52 6.92
CA ALA A 43 -7.81 -2.32 5.52
C ALA A 43 -8.19 -0.86 5.21
N PHE A 44 -7.75 -0.35 4.08
CA PHE A 44 -8.05 0.98 3.58
C PHE A 44 -9.49 1.10 3.08
N ARG A 45 -10.06 2.29 3.22
CA ARG A 45 -11.40 2.68 2.78
C ARG A 45 -11.34 3.98 1.98
N ASP A 46 -12.40 4.33 1.26
CA ASP A 46 -12.48 5.60 0.52
C ASP A 46 -12.25 6.82 1.43
N GLU A 47 -12.64 6.71 2.69
CA GLU A 47 -12.46 7.73 3.74
C GLU A 47 -10.98 8.04 4.05
N ASP A 48 -10.09 7.09 3.79
CA ASP A 48 -8.65 7.21 4.03
C ASP A 48 -7.94 7.97 2.90
N PHE A 49 -8.66 8.39 1.85
CA PHE A 49 -8.12 9.17 0.73
C PHE A 49 -7.62 10.55 1.20
N VAL A 50 -6.42 10.93 0.76
CA VAL A 50 -5.82 12.23 1.08
C VAL A 50 -5.74 13.11 -0.16
N VAL A 51 -5.08 12.64 -1.21
CA VAL A 51 -4.78 13.45 -2.39
C VAL A 51 -4.46 12.57 -3.60
N VAL A 52 -4.67 13.13 -4.79
CA VAL A 52 -4.15 12.57 -6.05
C VAL A 52 -3.21 13.57 -6.71
N HIS A 53 -2.06 13.10 -7.18
CA HIS A 53 -1.11 13.89 -7.94
C HIS A 53 -0.97 13.36 -9.36
N GLN A 54 -1.08 14.25 -10.35
CA GLN A 54 -0.65 13.92 -11.70
C GLN A 54 0.87 14.00 -11.78
N CYS A 55 1.54 12.89 -12.04
CA CYS A 55 2.99 12.89 -12.22
C CYS A 55 3.32 13.39 -13.63
N THR A 56 3.83 14.61 -13.77
CA THR A 56 4.15 15.21 -15.08
C THR A 56 5.31 14.51 -15.81
N ARG A 57 6.07 13.66 -15.10
CA ARG A 57 7.18 12.88 -15.65
C ARG A 57 6.75 11.50 -16.16
N SER A 58 5.51 11.09 -15.89
CA SER A 58 4.95 9.81 -16.31
C SER A 58 3.50 10.00 -16.79
N LYS A 59 2.81 8.90 -17.09
CA LYS A 59 1.38 8.93 -17.41
C LYS A 59 0.52 8.51 -16.20
N TYR A 60 1.11 8.45 -15.01
CA TYR A 60 0.44 7.97 -13.81
C TYR A 60 -0.25 9.09 -13.02
N LEU A 61 -1.42 8.75 -12.48
CA LEU A 61 -2.02 9.43 -11.34
C LEU A 61 -1.59 8.70 -10.07
N LEU A 62 -1.01 9.44 -9.12
CA LEU A 62 -0.51 8.89 -7.86
C LEU A 62 -1.54 9.20 -6.77
N TYR A 63 -2.33 8.19 -6.39
CA TYR A 63 -3.29 8.29 -5.32
C TYR A 63 -2.60 8.02 -3.98
N PHE A 64 -2.78 8.93 -3.01
CA PHE A 64 -2.20 8.81 -1.69
C PHE A 64 -3.29 8.68 -0.63
N PHE A 65 -3.14 7.66 0.22
CA PHE A 65 -4.05 7.33 1.31
C PHE A 65 -3.30 7.34 2.63
N ALA A 66 -4.01 7.61 3.73
CA ALA A 66 -3.46 7.58 5.07
C ALA A 66 -4.40 6.84 6.03
N LYS A 67 -3.94 5.71 6.56
CA LYS A 67 -4.65 4.92 7.58
C LYS A 67 -4.15 5.28 8.97
N ARG A 68 -5.05 5.74 9.84
CA ARG A 68 -4.74 5.81 11.28
C ARG A 68 -4.80 4.40 11.87
N VAL A 69 -3.72 3.97 12.51
CA VAL A 69 -3.61 2.68 13.19
C VAL A 69 -3.23 2.86 14.66
N THR A 70 -3.56 1.87 15.50
CA THR A 70 -3.04 1.76 16.87
C THR A 70 -1.59 1.25 16.86
N MET A 71 -0.92 1.31 18.01
CA MET A 71 0.44 0.76 18.12
C MET A 71 0.46 -0.76 17.88
N ASP A 72 -0.51 -1.50 18.43
CA ASP A 72 -0.63 -2.95 18.22
C ASP A 72 -0.85 -3.31 16.74
N GLN A 73 -1.62 -2.49 16.02
CA GLN A 73 -1.81 -2.66 14.58
C GLN A 73 -0.54 -2.33 13.80
N PHE A 74 0.21 -1.31 14.22
CA PHE A 74 1.48 -0.95 13.63
C PHE A 74 2.52 -2.08 13.78
N GLU A 75 2.67 -2.62 14.99
CA GLU A 75 3.55 -3.78 15.26
C GLU A 75 3.14 -5.01 14.46
N TYR A 76 1.82 -5.27 14.35
CA TYR A 76 1.30 -6.33 13.50
C TYR A 76 1.76 -6.17 12.05
N LEU A 77 1.63 -4.97 11.48
CA LEU A 77 2.03 -4.68 10.09
C LEU A 77 3.53 -4.91 9.88
N GLU A 78 4.38 -4.48 10.81
CA GLU A 78 5.83 -4.70 10.74
C GLU A 78 6.17 -6.20 10.77
N GLN A 79 5.50 -6.96 11.63
CA GLN A 79 5.75 -8.40 11.77
C GLN A 79 5.26 -9.21 10.56
N THR A 80 4.11 -8.85 9.97
CA THR A 80 3.58 -9.58 8.81
C THR A 80 4.35 -9.29 7.54
N THR A 81 4.96 -8.11 7.42
CA THR A 81 5.78 -7.73 6.26
C THR A 81 6.91 -8.73 6.00
N LEU A 82 7.51 -9.30 7.05
CA LEU A 82 8.59 -10.31 6.93
C LEU A 82 8.13 -11.64 6.32
N ARG A 83 6.82 -11.84 6.18
CA ARG A 83 6.20 -13.04 5.60
C ARG A 83 5.35 -12.72 4.38
N ALA A 84 5.38 -11.47 3.92
CA ALA A 84 4.64 -11.01 2.76
C ALA A 84 5.18 -11.68 1.49
N GLU A 85 4.34 -11.78 0.47
CA GLU A 85 4.69 -12.42 -0.80
C GLU A 85 5.86 -11.71 -1.49
N GLU A 86 5.86 -10.38 -1.43
CA GLU A 86 6.84 -9.52 -2.09
C GLU A 86 8.01 -9.11 -1.19
N TYR A 87 8.16 -9.72 -0.01
CA TYR A 87 9.28 -9.44 0.87
C TYR A 87 10.63 -9.72 0.21
N GLY A 88 11.41 -8.65 -0.03
CA GLY A 88 12.74 -8.72 -0.64
C GLY A 88 12.75 -8.74 -2.17
N ARG A 89 11.61 -8.48 -2.82
CA ARG A 89 11.49 -8.40 -4.30
C ARG A 89 11.30 -6.97 -4.77
N GLU A 90 10.31 -6.28 -4.22
CA GLU A 90 9.91 -4.90 -4.58
C GLU A 90 10.32 -3.85 -3.52
#